data_AF-A0A9X8EIJ7-F1
#
_entry.id   AF-A0A9X8EIJ7-F1
#
_cell.length_a   1.000
_cell.length_b   1.000
_cell.length_c   1.000
_cell.angle_alpha   90.00
_cell.angle_beta   90.00
_cell.angle_gamma   90.00
#
_symmetry.space_group_name_H-M   'P 1'
#
loop_
_entity.id
_entity.type
_entity.pdbx_description
1 polymer ?
#
loop_
_entity_poly.entity_id
_entity_poly.type
_entity_poly.pdbx_seq_one_letter_code
_entity_poly.pdbx_strand_id
1 'polypeptide(L)'
;MDQDFHFYGTYHSALCGGFNKDDATLIAKAANFIDFFSESTYASYWSLVSDPQKSAKYNVVAKMDNPRYTYQGGLLGTMGEPEDGLWCSYHFIPGNYNDPAGTPSREETHGAEVANYLPKFIKRDTFGGEQILRKYNASKVKDLQYGKMLNRPQSALSRRLVQDAVLCATDDDRLEKIISLAIGGAEVLKDNRADVLRRFRLILLGVRAHVIADTWAHQDHCGLDNVMNTYWDADYDPDSWEWSKMGYGPQAIYYMDGSSKNWNRKVLKSSDTKGVPFANPNFEAAPSGTSYLGHGWLGHFPDYSFAKFRYKPCWSNPKQMVERDNPKEYESAWLELTSLFCQVKTGRKLQLDDRIKDEMSKARQAIEAPCDLTKGTSGRKSSELAWKRILTEKPSSEINVDLEPDTHAVLDGMVQISTEIHRFGTNYVNIQSDLYLFQIAADYHFQFVKHYVQANDIYHFTSSWSRQRSTLSDAIVNLFE
;
A
#
# COMPACT_ATOMS: atom_id res chain seq x y z
N MET A 1 -2.85 -3.24 -3.71
CA MET A 1 -3.76 -2.96 -4.84
C MET A 1 -2.88 -2.65 -6.05
N ASP A 2 -3.43 -2.50 -7.26
CA ASP A 2 -2.61 -2.15 -8.43
C ASP A 2 -2.82 -0.68 -8.85
N GLN A 3 -2.04 -0.23 -9.84
CA GLN A 3 -2.03 1.15 -10.35
C GLN A 3 -3.41 1.67 -10.74
N ASP A 4 -4.32 0.79 -11.17
CA ASP A 4 -5.69 1.16 -11.53
C ASP A 4 -6.43 1.79 -10.34
N PHE A 5 -6.37 1.18 -9.16
CA PHE A 5 -7.04 1.71 -7.98
C PHE A 5 -6.21 2.78 -7.28
N HIS A 6 -4.90 2.55 -7.11
CA HIS A 6 -4.00 3.52 -6.47
C HIS A 6 -4.05 4.89 -7.15
N PHE A 7 -4.20 4.92 -8.48
CA PHE A 7 -4.41 6.14 -9.22
C PHE A 7 -5.89 6.48 -9.42
N TYR A 8 -6.65 5.71 -10.22
CA TYR A 8 -8.00 6.12 -10.64
C TYR A 8 -9.05 5.96 -9.54
N GLY A 9 -8.96 4.91 -8.73
CA GLY A 9 -9.83 4.72 -7.56
C GLY A 9 -9.63 5.81 -6.49
N THR A 10 -8.38 6.15 -6.20
CA THR A 10 -8.00 7.27 -5.32
C THR A 10 -8.47 8.61 -5.89
N TYR A 11 -8.25 8.86 -7.19
CA TYR A 11 -8.72 10.07 -7.85
C TYR A 11 -10.25 10.23 -7.75
N HIS A 12 -10.99 9.16 -8.05
CA HIS A 12 -12.45 9.17 -7.97
C HIS A 12 -12.95 9.42 -6.53
N SER A 13 -12.37 8.73 -5.55
CA SER A 13 -12.73 8.92 -4.13
C SER A 13 -12.41 10.33 -3.64
N ALA A 14 -11.31 10.94 -4.08
CA ALA A 14 -10.94 12.32 -3.75
C ALA A 14 -11.91 13.36 -4.34
N LEU A 15 -12.33 13.20 -5.60
CA LEU A 15 -13.39 14.02 -6.21
C LEU A 15 -14.70 13.92 -5.41
N CYS A 16 -15.10 12.69 -5.05
CA CYS A 16 -16.31 12.45 -4.28
C CYS A 16 -16.27 13.07 -2.87
N GLY A 17 -15.06 13.12 -2.28
CA GLY A 17 -14.75 13.81 -1.04
C GLY A 17 -14.72 15.34 -1.14
N GLY A 18 -14.80 15.91 -2.34
CA GLY A 18 -14.93 17.34 -2.60
C GLY A 18 -13.65 18.06 -3.04
N PHE A 19 -12.58 17.33 -3.36
CA PHE A 19 -11.42 17.93 -4.01
C PHE A 19 -11.71 18.28 -5.47
N ASN A 20 -11.05 19.31 -5.98
CA ASN A 20 -11.09 19.61 -7.41
C ASN A 20 -10.19 18.63 -8.18
N LYS A 21 -10.29 18.66 -9.51
CA LYS A 21 -9.52 17.82 -10.42
C LYS A 21 -8.00 17.86 -10.19
N ASP A 22 -7.41 19.04 -10.04
CA ASP A 22 -5.95 19.17 -9.92
C ASP A 22 -5.44 18.62 -8.58
N ASP A 23 -6.14 18.94 -7.49
CA ASP A 23 -5.82 18.42 -6.15
C ASP A 23 -6.01 16.89 -6.11
N ALA A 24 -7.11 16.38 -6.65
CA ALA A 24 -7.38 14.95 -6.75
C ALA A 24 -6.32 14.21 -7.59
N THR A 25 -5.85 14.85 -8.67
CA THR A 25 -4.77 14.29 -9.51
C THR A 25 -3.46 14.19 -8.73
N LEU A 26 -3.09 15.22 -7.95
CA LEU A 26 -1.86 15.17 -7.15
C LEU A 26 -1.93 14.12 -6.04
N ILE A 27 -3.09 13.99 -5.35
CA ILE A 27 -3.31 12.93 -4.36
C ILE A 27 -3.13 11.54 -5.01
N ALA A 28 -3.76 11.32 -6.17
CA ALA A 28 -3.68 10.06 -6.91
C ALA A 28 -2.25 9.75 -7.41
N LYS A 29 -1.51 10.76 -7.90
CA LYS A 29 -0.10 10.62 -8.27
C LYS A 29 0.73 10.18 -7.07
N ALA A 30 0.59 10.85 -5.93
CA ALA A 30 1.33 10.50 -4.72
C ALA A 30 0.96 9.11 -4.19
N ALA A 31 -0.31 8.71 -4.24
CA ALA A 31 -0.73 7.36 -3.87
C ALA A 31 -0.11 6.28 -4.77
N ASN A 32 -0.14 6.48 -6.09
CA ASN A 32 0.48 5.56 -7.04
C ASN A 32 2.00 5.52 -6.90
N PHE A 33 2.64 6.65 -6.59
CA PHE A 33 4.09 6.75 -6.51
C PHE A 33 4.72 5.94 -5.36
N ILE A 34 3.94 5.49 -4.37
CA ILE A 34 4.45 4.60 -3.30
C ILE A 34 5.02 3.29 -3.90
N ASP A 35 4.38 2.71 -4.91
CA ASP A 35 4.86 1.50 -5.59
C ASP A 35 6.05 1.75 -6.52
N PHE A 36 6.38 3.01 -6.80
CA PHE A 36 7.39 3.37 -7.80
C PHE A 36 8.55 4.19 -7.24
N PHE A 37 8.46 4.62 -5.99
CA PHE A 37 9.58 5.22 -5.28
C PHE A 37 10.54 4.13 -4.81
N SER A 38 11.23 3.53 -5.78
CA SER A 38 12.08 2.35 -5.64
C SER A 38 13.51 2.68 -5.22
N GLU A 39 14.14 1.74 -4.55
CA GLU A 39 15.58 1.73 -4.31
C GLU A 39 16.39 1.77 -5.62
N SER A 40 15.94 1.09 -6.68
CA SER A 40 16.68 1.03 -7.96
C SER A 40 16.85 2.39 -8.65
N THR A 41 15.92 3.31 -8.44
CA THR A 41 15.94 4.64 -9.06
C THR A 41 16.37 5.72 -8.06
N TYR A 42 15.95 5.59 -6.80
CA TYR A 42 16.04 6.67 -5.84
C TYR A 42 17.03 6.43 -4.70
N ALA A 43 17.52 5.19 -4.49
CA ALA A 43 18.55 4.94 -3.48
C ALA A 43 19.90 5.52 -3.94
N SER A 44 20.22 6.71 -3.47
CA SER A 44 21.47 7.42 -3.70
C SER A 44 21.67 8.50 -2.63
N TYR A 45 22.83 9.12 -2.60
CA TYR A 45 22.99 10.38 -1.86
C TYR A 45 22.21 11.48 -2.58
N TRP A 46 21.40 12.25 -1.85
CA TRP A 46 20.66 13.37 -2.42
C TRP A 46 21.32 14.69 -2.02
N SER A 47 21.70 15.49 -3.01
CA SER A 47 22.01 16.91 -2.84
C SER A 47 20.75 17.71 -3.15
N LEU A 48 20.19 18.35 -2.12
CA LEU A 48 19.02 19.21 -2.25
C LEU A 48 19.46 20.58 -2.75
N VAL A 49 18.88 21.03 -3.87
CA VAL A 49 19.30 22.25 -4.56
C VAL A 49 18.14 23.22 -4.72
N SER A 50 18.43 24.52 -4.75
CA SER A 50 17.42 25.52 -5.12
C SER A 50 17.19 25.60 -6.63
N ASP A 51 18.16 25.17 -7.44
CA ASP A 51 18.08 25.21 -8.89
C ASP A 51 16.95 24.30 -9.41
N PRO A 52 16.02 24.80 -10.25
CA PRO A 52 14.93 23.99 -10.79
C PRO A 52 15.34 23.14 -12.01
N GLN A 53 16.52 23.40 -12.56
CA GLN A 53 17.03 22.77 -13.79
C GLN A 53 18.53 22.49 -13.67
N LYS A 54 19.04 21.63 -14.56
CA LYS A 54 20.45 21.23 -14.58
C LYS A 54 21.36 22.46 -14.69
N SER A 55 22.33 22.57 -13.78
CA SER A 55 23.28 23.67 -13.71
C SER A 55 24.73 23.16 -13.71
N ALA A 56 25.66 23.97 -14.22
CA ALA A 56 27.10 23.70 -14.10
C ALA A 56 27.60 23.84 -12.66
N LYS A 57 26.89 24.62 -11.83
CA LYS A 57 27.16 24.80 -10.41
C LYS A 57 25.85 24.90 -9.65
N TYR A 58 25.53 23.88 -8.88
CA TYR A 58 24.34 23.85 -8.05
C TYR A 58 24.51 24.65 -6.76
N ASN A 59 23.44 25.35 -6.35
CA ASN A 59 23.31 25.88 -5.01
C ASN A 59 22.74 24.80 -4.08
N VAL A 60 23.64 24.03 -3.46
CA VAL A 60 23.28 22.95 -2.54
C VAL A 60 22.85 23.53 -1.20
N VAL A 61 21.58 23.33 -0.86
CA VAL A 61 20.98 23.76 0.39
C VAL A 61 21.27 22.76 1.50
N ALA A 62 21.14 21.47 1.20
CA ALA A 62 21.37 20.41 2.16
C ALA A 62 21.69 19.07 1.50
N LYS A 63 22.09 18.07 2.30
CA LYS A 63 22.42 16.71 1.83
C LYS A 63 21.68 15.68 2.66
N MET A 64 21.21 14.62 2.01
CA MET A 64 20.51 13.50 2.64
C MET A 64 21.13 12.20 2.15
N ASP A 65 21.54 11.34 3.08
CA ASP A 65 22.34 10.17 2.73
C ASP A 65 21.51 8.92 2.43
N ASN A 66 20.32 8.82 3.02
CA ASN A 66 19.44 7.66 2.93
C ASN A 66 18.00 8.11 2.63
N PRO A 67 17.65 8.37 1.37
CA PRO A 67 16.25 8.61 0.97
C PRO A 67 15.37 7.42 1.40
N ARG A 68 14.11 7.73 1.72
CA ARG A 68 13.12 6.79 2.28
C ARG A 68 12.31 6.19 1.13
N TYR A 69 12.96 5.40 0.29
CA TYR A 69 12.26 4.65 -0.75
C TYR A 69 11.17 3.76 -0.13
N THR A 70 10.05 3.61 -0.81
CA THR A 70 8.85 2.93 -0.30
C THR A 70 8.58 1.59 -0.96
N TYR A 71 9.33 1.28 -2.02
CA TYR A 71 9.21 0.02 -2.76
C TYR A 71 10.59 -0.61 -3.03
N GLN A 72 10.63 -1.95 -3.15
CA GLN A 72 11.82 -2.72 -3.54
C GLN A 72 11.57 -3.39 -4.90
N GLY A 73 12.23 -2.91 -5.95
CA GLY A 73 11.91 -3.20 -7.36
C GLY A 73 13.01 -3.84 -8.20
N GLY A 74 14.03 -4.50 -7.62
CA GLY A 74 15.11 -5.12 -8.40
C GLY A 74 15.59 -6.49 -7.93
N LEU A 75 16.04 -7.34 -8.86
CA LEU A 75 16.51 -8.73 -8.65
C LEU A 75 17.52 -8.91 -7.51
N LEU A 76 18.37 -7.90 -7.26
CA LEU A 76 19.35 -7.88 -6.16
C LEU A 76 18.75 -7.39 -4.83
N GLY A 77 17.80 -6.45 -4.86
CA GLY A 77 17.05 -5.99 -3.68
C GLY A 77 16.07 -7.06 -3.18
N THR A 78 15.52 -7.83 -4.10
CA THR A 78 14.68 -9.01 -3.85
C THR A 78 15.44 -10.26 -3.40
N MET A 79 16.76 -10.27 -3.57
CA MET A 79 17.65 -11.34 -3.07
C MET A 79 18.23 -11.03 -1.68
N GLY A 80 18.14 -9.79 -1.20
CA GLY A 80 18.48 -9.42 0.17
C GLY A 80 17.35 -9.74 1.16
N GLU A 81 17.66 -9.83 2.46
CA GLU A 81 16.62 -9.90 3.48
C GLU A 81 15.74 -8.65 3.35
N PRO A 82 14.44 -8.82 3.08
CA PRO A 82 13.62 -7.68 2.72
C PRO A 82 13.32 -6.82 3.95
N GLU A 83 13.23 -5.51 3.74
CA GLU A 83 13.34 -4.53 4.84
C GLU A 83 12.01 -4.46 5.60
N ASP A 84 11.96 -5.05 6.82
CA ASP A 84 10.75 -5.21 7.63
C ASP A 84 9.95 -3.90 7.79
N GLY A 85 10.63 -2.80 8.06
CA GLY A 85 10.01 -1.49 8.21
C GLY A 85 9.36 -0.94 6.94
N LEU A 86 9.84 -1.30 5.75
CA LEU A 86 9.31 -0.77 4.49
C LEU A 86 7.93 -1.38 4.21
N TRP A 87 7.88 -2.70 4.12
CA TRP A 87 6.64 -3.43 3.83
C TRP A 87 5.58 -3.25 4.91
N CYS A 88 5.99 -3.30 6.19
CA CYS A 88 5.07 -3.10 7.31
C CYS A 88 4.56 -1.65 7.43
N SER A 89 5.21 -0.66 6.81
CA SER A 89 4.75 0.72 6.88
C SER A 89 3.88 1.11 5.71
N TYR A 90 4.20 0.66 4.49
CA TYR A 90 3.52 1.16 3.29
C TYR A 90 2.48 0.20 2.70
N HIS A 91 2.63 -1.12 2.86
CA HIS A 91 1.80 -2.10 2.14
C HIS A 91 1.04 -3.06 3.08
N PHE A 92 1.59 -3.36 4.27
CA PHE A 92 1.03 -4.35 5.20
C PHE A 92 1.07 -3.85 6.64
N ILE A 93 0.29 -2.80 6.94
CA ILE A 93 0.30 -2.24 8.31
C ILE A 93 -0.19 -3.26 9.35
N PRO A 94 0.54 -3.48 10.45
CA PRO A 94 0.14 -4.42 11.49
C PRO A 94 -1.23 -4.09 12.07
N GLY A 95 -2.14 -5.08 12.17
CA GLY A 95 -3.48 -4.84 12.68
C GLY A 95 -4.16 -5.98 13.44
N ASN A 96 -3.54 -7.15 13.58
CA ASN A 96 -4.21 -8.33 14.15
C ASN A 96 -3.99 -8.45 15.68
N TYR A 97 -4.36 -7.40 16.40
CA TYR A 97 -4.24 -7.30 17.86
C TYR A 97 -5.47 -6.59 18.44
N ASN A 98 -5.63 -6.67 19.76
CA ASN A 98 -6.69 -5.95 20.45
C ASN A 98 -6.36 -4.46 20.49
N ASP A 99 -7.38 -3.61 20.46
CA ASP A 99 -7.20 -2.16 20.51
C ASP A 99 -6.44 -1.74 21.79
N PRO A 100 -5.29 -1.05 21.66
CA PRO A 100 -4.65 -0.39 22.80
C PRO A 100 -5.56 0.68 23.42
N ALA A 101 -5.27 1.05 24.67
CA ALA A 101 -6.01 2.11 25.36
C ALA A 101 -5.96 3.44 24.58
N GLY A 102 -7.09 4.16 24.52
CA GLY A 102 -7.19 5.44 23.81
C GLY A 102 -7.32 5.31 22.29
N THR A 103 -7.45 4.10 21.75
CA THR A 103 -7.74 3.90 20.32
C THR A 103 -9.13 4.46 19.99
N PRO A 104 -9.26 5.32 18.96
CA PRO A 104 -10.58 5.83 18.55
C PRO A 104 -11.47 4.67 18.08
N SER A 105 -12.76 4.75 18.38
CA SER A 105 -13.79 3.88 17.82
C SER A 105 -13.98 4.13 16.33
N ARG A 106 -14.65 3.20 15.65
CA ARG A 106 -14.95 3.33 14.21
C ARG A 106 -15.88 4.51 13.95
N GLU A 107 -16.81 4.74 14.85
CA GLU A 107 -17.77 5.84 14.82
C GLU A 107 -17.08 7.19 15.04
N GLU A 108 -16.12 7.29 15.95
CA GLU A 108 -15.29 8.49 16.12
C GLU A 108 -14.42 8.76 14.89
N THR A 109 -13.87 7.72 14.26
CA THR A 109 -13.03 7.87 13.07
C THR A 109 -13.83 8.24 11.82
N HIS A 110 -14.95 7.57 11.55
CA HIS A 110 -15.65 7.70 10.26
C HIS A 110 -17.03 8.35 10.34
N GLY A 111 -17.63 8.45 11.52
CA GLY A 111 -19.06 8.73 11.69
C GLY A 111 -19.91 7.46 11.64
N ALA A 112 -21.10 7.52 12.24
CA ALA A 112 -21.96 6.35 12.45
C ALA A 112 -22.41 5.66 11.14
N GLU A 113 -22.77 6.43 10.11
CA GLU A 113 -23.24 5.86 8.84
C GLU A 113 -22.15 5.04 8.13
N VAL A 114 -20.95 5.61 7.99
CA VAL A 114 -19.81 4.93 7.36
C VAL A 114 -19.34 3.75 8.23
N ALA A 115 -19.25 3.92 9.56
CA ALA A 115 -18.86 2.84 10.47
C ALA A 115 -19.83 1.65 10.43
N ASN A 116 -21.13 1.90 10.24
CA ASN A 116 -22.14 0.85 10.08
C ASN A 116 -22.04 0.14 8.73
N TYR A 117 -21.61 0.85 7.68
CA TYR A 117 -21.43 0.27 6.35
C TYR A 117 -20.18 -0.60 6.26
N LEU A 118 -19.06 -0.11 6.79
CA LEU A 118 -17.79 -0.81 6.72
C LEU A 118 -17.87 -2.15 7.47
N PRO A 119 -17.19 -3.20 6.97
CA PRO A 119 -17.03 -4.45 7.70
C PRO A 119 -16.48 -4.25 9.11
N LYS A 120 -16.98 -5.03 10.07
CA LYS A 120 -16.46 -5.04 11.44
C LYS A 120 -15.01 -5.54 11.44
N PHE A 121 -14.20 -5.01 12.34
CA PHE A 121 -12.87 -5.55 12.60
C PHE A 121 -12.98 -7.01 13.08
N ILE A 122 -12.16 -7.89 12.48
CA ILE A 122 -12.10 -9.30 12.81
C ILE A 122 -10.63 -9.65 13.10
N LYS A 123 -10.37 -10.24 14.27
CA LYS A 123 -9.07 -10.81 14.59
C LYS A 123 -9.00 -12.25 14.06
N ARG A 124 -7.85 -12.64 13.52
CA ARG A 124 -7.56 -14.01 13.08
C ARG A 124 -6.83 -14.79 14.17
N ASP A 125 -7.22 -16.06 14.33
CA ASP A 125 -6.40 -17.04 15.03
C ASP A 125 -5.28 -17.53 14.10
N THR A 126 -4.05 -17.26 14.49
CA THR A 126 -2.83 -17.58 13.72
C THR A 126 -2.16 -18.87 14.16
N PHE A 127 -2.72 -19.59 15.14
CA PHE A 127 -2.18 -20.86 15.63
C PHE A 127 -3.00 -22.08 15.21
N GLY A 128 -4.15 -21.88 14.56
CA GLY A 128 -5.01 -22.97 14.08
C GLY A 128 -4.32 -23.96 13.12
N GLY A 129 -3.27 -23.52 12.43
CA GLY A 129 -2.46 -24.35 11.53
C GLY A 129 -1.22 -24.99 12.16
N GLU A 130 -0.92 -24.73 13.44
CA GLU A 130 0.37 -25.07 14.07
C GLU A 130 0.73 -26.56 13.95
N GLN A 131 -0.20 -27.46 14.25
CA GLN A 131 0.07 -28.90 14.23
C GLN A 131 0.50 -29.37 12.84
N ILE A 132 -0.16 -28.88 11.80
CA ILE A 132 0.15 -29.23 10.41
C ILE A 132 1.44 -28.55 9.97
N LEU A 133 1.64 -27.28 10.32
CA LEU A 133 2.90 -26.62 10.05
C LEU A 133 4.08 -27.34 10.73
N ARG A 134 3.92 -27.84 11.95
CA ARG A 134 4.93 -28.65 12.65
C ARG A 134 5.24 -29.95 11.92
N LYS A 135 4.24 -30.59 11.30
CA LYS A 135 4.41 -31.81 10.51
C LYS A 135 5.25 -31.58 9.25
N TYR A 136 5.04 -30.47 8.54
CA TYR A 136 5.70 -30.22 7.24
C TYR A 136 6.89 -29.28 7.30
N ASN A 137 6.96 -28.39 8.29
CA ASN A 137 7.99 -27.37 8.40
C ASN A 137 8.18 -26.89 9.87
N ALA A 138 8.63 -27.78 10.74
CA ALA A 138 8.77 -27.53 12.17
C ALA A 138 9.60 -26.28 12.54
N SER A 139 10.60 -25.91 11.73
CA SER A 139 11.46 -24.75 11.98
C SER A 139 10.74 -23.41 11.81
N LYS A 140 9.61 -23.39 11.08
CA LYS A 140 8.80 -22.20 10.79
C LYS A 140 7.65 -21.99 11.76
N VAL A 141 7.40 -22.91 12.69
CA VAL A 141 6.35 -22.75 13.73
C VAL A 141 6.56 -21.49 14.57
N LYS A 142 7.82 -21.12 14.83
CA LYS A 142 8.16 -19.89 15.58
C LYS A 142 7.62 -18.61 14.92
N ASP A 143 7.40 -18.61 13.60
CA ASP A 143 6.95 -17.44 12.87
C ASP A 143 5.50 -17.07 13.22
N LEU A 144 4.70 -18.03 13.72
CA LEU A 144 3.31 -17.79 14.15
C LEU A 144 3.21 -16.78 15.31
N GLN A 145 4.31 -16.55 16.05
CA GLN A 145 4.38 -15.51 17.08
C GLN A 145 4.15 -14.09 16.52
N TYR A 146 4.42 -13.89 15.21
CA TYR A 146 4.22 -12.62 14.52
C TYR A 146 2.77 -12.44 14.06
N GLY A 147 1.82 -13.22 14.58
CA GLY A 147 0.40 -13.13 14.22
C GLY A 147 -0.20 -11.72 14.37
N LYS A 148 0.32 -10.88 15.26
CA LYS A 148 -0.06 -9.45 15.40
C LYS A 148 0.22 -8.62 14.14
N MET A 149 1.20 -9.04 13.33
CA MET A 149 1.65 -8.35 12.12
C MET A 149 0.75 -8.60 10.90
N LEU A 150 -0.24 -9.49 11.01
CA LEU A 150 -1.23 -9.62 9.95
C LEU A 150 -1.93 -8.28 9.73
N ASN A 151 -1.96 -7.87 8.48
CA ASN A 151 -2.55 -6.65 7.98
C ASN A 151 -4.07 -6.73 8.09
N ARG A 152 -4.68 -5.71 8.72
CA ARG A 152 -6.12 -5.67 8.99
C ARG A 152 -6.66 -4.24 8.85
N PRO A 153 -7.67 -4.00 8.00
CA PRO A 153 -8.37 -2.73 7.95
C PRO A 153 -9.16 -2.56 9.23
N GLN A 154 -9.45 -1.30 9.55
CA GLN A 154 -10.21 -0.95 10.75
C GLN A 154 -9.53 -1.41 12.05
N SER A 155 -8.24 -1.77 12.01
CA SER A 155 -7.43 -2.01 13.21
C SER A 155 -7.10 -0.71 13.93
N ALA A 156 -6.56 -0.80 15.15
CA ALA A 156 -6.21 0.38 15.93
C ALA A 156 -5.24 1.33 15.20
N LEU A 157 -4.17 0.80 14.59
CA LEU A 157 -3.24 1.58 13.78
C LEU A 157 -3.92 2.19 12.55
N SER A 158 -4.73 1.42 11.82
CA SER A 158 -5.49 1.90 10.65
C SER A 158 -6.43 3.07 11.01
N ARG A 159 -7.12 3.01 12.15
CA ARG A 159 -8.00 4.11 12.59
C ARG A 159 -7.23 5.33 13.09
N ARG A 160 -6.10 5.12 13.76
CA ARG A 160 -5.20 6.21 14.18
C ARG A 160 -4.53 6.90 12.99
N LEU A 161 -4.23 6.14 11.92
CA LEU A 161 -3.72 6.65 10.65
C LEU A 161 -4.69 7.66 10.01
N VAL A 162 -5.98 7.33 9.94
CA VAL A 162 -7.02 8.22 9.42
C VAL A 162 -7.15 9.47 10.29
N GLN A 163 -7.12 9.33 11.61
CA GLN A 163 -7.20 10.46 12.54
C GLN A 163 -6.01 11.43 12.38
N ASP A 164 -4.78 10.91 12.31
CA ASP A 164 -3.58 11.72 12.08
C ASP A 164 -3.61 12.39 10.71
N ALA A 165 -4.08 11.69 9.67
CA ALA A 165 -4.22 12.28 8.34
C ALA A 165 -5.20 13.48 8.34
N VAL A 166 -6.34 13.37 9.03
CA VAL A 166 -7.29 14.48 9.19
C VAL A 166 -6.67 15.62 9.99
N LEU A 167 -5.99 15.32 11.11
CA LEU A 167 -5.33 16.31 11.94
C LEU A 167 -4.27 17.09 11.16
N CYS A 168 -3.34 16.40 10.51
CA CYS A 168 -2.32 17.02 9.66
C CYS A 168 -2.94 17.86 8.55
N ALA A 169 -3.99 17.37 7.89
CA ALA A 169 -4.58 18.09 6.78
C ALA A 169 -5.41 19.32 7.20
N THR A 170 -5.81 19.44 8.46
CA THR A 170 -6.62 20.56 8.96
C THR A 170 -5.85 21.55 9.85
N ASP A 171 -4.56 21.29 10.09
CA ASP A 171 -3.67 22.09 10.93
C ASP A 171 -2.39 22.48 10.16
N ASP A 172 -2.37 23.70 9.63
CA ASP A 172 -1.21 24.24 8.89
C ASP A 172 0.04 24.37 9.78
N ASP A 173 -0.12 24.66 11.07
CA ASP A 173 1.01 24.80 12.00
C ASP A 173 1.67 23.43 12.22
N ARG A 174 0.87 22.36 12.26
CA ARG A 174 1.38 20.99 12.30
C ARG A 174 2.14 20.63 11.02
N LEU A 175 1.61 20.96 9.84
CA LEU A 175 2.32 20.72 8.57
C LEU A 175 3.63 21.49 8.49
N GLU A 176 3.62 22.76 8.89
CA GLU A 176 4.83 23.58 8.96
C GLU A 176 5.85 22.97 9.92
N LYS A 177 5.42 22.51 11.09
CA LYS A 177 6.30 21.86 12.07
C LYS A 177 6.92 20.59 11.49
N ILE A 178 6.16 19.76 10.77
CA ILE A 178 6.70 18.57 10.09
C ILE A 178 7.78 18.97 9.08
N ILE A 179 7.50 19.94 8.19
CA ILE A 179 8.46 20.38 7.17
C ILE A 179 9.69 21.01 7.83
N SER A 180 9.54 21.81 8.88
CA SER A 180 10.65 22.47 9.58
C SER A 180 11.65 21.48 10.20
N LEU A 181 11.20 20.26 10.51
CA LEU A 181 12.02 19.18 11.06
C LEU A 181 12.74 18.37 9.98
N ALA A 182 12.41 18.61 8.71
CA ALA A 182 13.09 18.00 7.56
C ALA A 182 14.42 18.70 7.28
N ILE A 183 15.37 17.96 6.71
CA ILE A 183 16.64 18.51 6.24
C ILE A 183 16.36 19.63 5.22
N GLY A 184 16.88 20.84 5.45
CA GLY A 184 16.62 22.00 4.58
C GLY A 184 15.19 22.55 4.66
N GLY A 185 14.38 22.13 5.63
CA GLY A 185 12.97 22.53 5.79
C GLY A 185 12.73 24.04 5.85
N ALA A 186 13.65 24.81 6.42
CA ALA A 186 13.57 26.27 6.43
C ALA A 186 13.58 26.87 5.00
N GLU A 187 14.35 26.30 4.08
CA GLU A 187 14.39 26.76 2.69
C GLU A 187 13.17 26.26 1.90
N VAL A 188 12.63 25.08 2.23
CA VAL A 188 11.36 24.58 1.67
C VAL A 188 10.23 25.58 1.93
N LEU A 189 10.18 26.18 3.12
CA LEU A 189 9.12 27.09 3.56
C LEU A 189 9.35 28.56 3.20
N LYS A 190 10.53 28.91 2.68
CA LYS A 190 10.97 30.29 2.48
C LYS A 190 10.12 31.05 1.46
N ASP A 191 9.85 30.41 0.32
CA ASP A 191 9.07 30.98 -0.78
C ASP A 191 7.80 30.17 -1.01
N ASN A 192 6.71 30.84 -1.40
CA ASN A 192 5.43 30.19 -1.72
C ASN A 192 4.89 29.27 -0.61
N ARG A 193 5.12 29.62 0.68
CA ARG A 193 4.71 28.82 1.86
C ARG A 193 3.31 28.24 1.75
N ALA A 194 2.31 29.04 1.35
CA ALA A 194 0.92 28.58 1.24
C ALA A 194 0.75 27.45 0.21
N ASP A 195 1.41 27.53 -0.94
CA ASP A 195 1.37 26.46 -1.94
C ASP A 195 2.17 25.23 -1.51
N VAL A 196 3.32 25.42 -0.86
CA VAL A 196 4.10 24.31 -0.27
C VAL A 196 3.28 23.52 0.74
N LEU A 197 2.60 24.20 1.67
CA LEU A 197 1.72 23.54 2.65
C LEU A 197 0.55 22.84 1.95
N ARG A 198 -0.05 23.47 0.93
CA ARG A 198 -1.11 22.85 0.12
C ARG A 198 -0.62 21.57 -0.55
N ARG A 199 0.49 21.60 -1.28
CA ARG A 199 1.04 20.42 -1.98
C ARG A 199 1.47 19.33 -1.01
N PHE A 200 2.15 19.70 0.08
CA PHE A 200 2.57 18.74 1.11
C PHE A 200 1.37 18.02 1.74
N ARG A 201 0.28 18.75 2.05
CA ARG A 201 -0.98 18.16 2.51
C ARG A 201 -1.50 17.11 1.52
N LEU A 202 -1.62 17.48 0.24
CA LEU A 202 -2.17 16.60 -0.79
C LEU A 202 -1.30 15.36 -0.99
N ILE A 203 0.02 15.53 -0.97
CA ILE A 203 0.98 14.43 -1.08
C ILE A 203 0.89 13.49 0.12
N LEU A 204 0.85 14.02 1.35
CA LEU A 204 0.67 13.20 2.56
C LEU A 204 -0.66 12.44 2.54
N LEU A 205 -1.74 13.06 2.05
CA LEU A 205 -3.02 12.37 1.84
C LEU A 205 -2.90 11.23 0.82
N GLY A 206 -2.17 11.43 -0.28
CA GLY A 206 -1.89 10.37 -1.25
C GLY A 206 -1.12 9.20 -0.64
N VAL A 207 -0.04 9.48 0.11
CA VAL A 207 0.72 8.47 0.85
C VAL A 207 -0.20 7.66 1.77
N ARG A 208 -1.05 8.34 2.57
CA ARG A 208 -1.98 7.66 3.50
C ARG A 208 -3.07 6.90 2.76
N ALA A 209 -3.56 7.42 1.63
CA ALA A 209 -4.58 6.78 0.81
C ALA A 209 -4.10 5.45 0.21
N HIS A 210 -2.86 5.41 -0.30
CA HIS A 210 -2.23 4.18 -0.74
C HIS A 210 -2.25 3.11 0.36
N VAL A 211 -1.72 3.45 1.54
CA VAL A 211 -1.63 2.50 2.65
C VAL A 211 -3.00 2.00 3.09
N ILE A 212 -4.00 2.88 3.17
CA ILE A 212 -5.39 2.47 3.50
C ILE A 212 -5.93 1.50 2.44
N ALA A 213 -5.72 1.78 1.16
CA ALA A 213 -6.16 0.92 0.07
C ALA A 213 -5.50 -0.47 0.15
N ASP A 214 -4.18 -0.52 0.33
CA ASP A 214 -3.43 -1.76 0.51
C ASP A 214 -3.84 -2.54 1.76
N THR A 215 -4.18 -1.82 2.84
CA THR A 215 -4.70 -2.43 4.07
C THR A 215 -5.95 -3.27 3.79
N TRP A 216 -6.85 -2.79 2.91
CA TRP A 216 -8.07 -3.52 2.54
C TRP A 216 -7.79 -4.71 1.61
N ALA A 217 -6.91 -4.53 0.62
CA ALA A 217 -6.61 -5.55 -0.38
C ALA A 217 -5.79 -6.71 0.18
N HIS A 218 -4.77 -6.39 0.96
CA HIS A 218 -3.78 -7.36 1.46
C HIS A 218 -4.08 -7.88 2.85
N GLN A 219 -5.37 -7.97 3.21
CA GLN A 219 -5.75 -8.62 4.46
C GLN A 219 -5.12 -10.00 4.57
N ASP A 220 -4.86 -10.43 5.81
CA ASP A 220 -4.39 -11.79 6.10
C ASP A 220 -2.96 -12.11 5.59
N HIS A 221 -2.20 -11.08 5.18
CA HIS A 221 -0.76 -11.11 4.91
C HIS A 221 0.00 -10.23 5.92
N CYS A 222 1.31 -10.35 6.02
CA CYS A 222 2.14 -9.46 6.83
C CYS A 222 3.39 -9.00 6.10
N GLY A 223 3.91 -7.83 6.48
CA GLY A 223 5.13 -7.26 5.90
C GLY A 223 6.44 -7.90 6.37
N LEU A 224 6.41 -9.14 6.86
CA LEU A 224 7.60 -9.92 7.24
C LEU A 224 7.81 -11.14 6.32
N ASP A 225 9.05 -11.44 5.94
CA ASP A 225 9.40 -12.67 5.20
C ASP A 225 9.23 -13.87 6.14
N ASN A 226 8.00 -14.38 6.21
CA ASN A 226 7.66 -15.47 7.10
C ASN A 226 6.54 -16.35 6.55
N VAL A 227 6.37 -17.50 7.19
CA VAL A 227 5.39 -18.50 6.72
C VAL A 227 3.96 -17.95 6.65
N MET A 228 3.62 -16.87 7.36
CA MET A 228 2.27 -16.31 7.39
C MET A 228 1.76 -15.87 6.01
N ASN A 229 2.66 -15.60 5.08
CA ASN A 229 2.36 -15.24 3.69
C ASN A 229 2.24 -16.45 2.74
N THR A 230 2.18 -17.67 3.29
CA THR A 230 2.06 -18.94 2.55
C THR A 230 0.73 -19.64 2.81
N TYR A 231 0.41 -20.65 2.00
CA TYR A 231 -0.82 -21.43 2.13
C TYR A 231 -0.66 -22.89 1.72
N TRP A 232 -1.59 -23.72 2.18
CA TRP A 232 -1.76 -25.09 1.73
C TRP A 232 -2.52 -25.13 0.40
N ASP A 233 -2.24 -26.11 -0.46
CA ASP A 233 -3.04 -26.34 -1.67
C ASP A 233 -4.52 -26.36 -1.36
N ALA A 234 -5.33 -25.80 -2.26
CA ALA A 234 -6.77 -25.71 -2.07
C ALA A 234 -7.43 -27.07 -1.79
N ASP A 235 -6.89 -28.16 -2.35
CA ASP A 235 -7.40 -29.53 -2.16
C ASP A 235 -6.70 -30.29 -1.03
N TYR A 236 -5.77 -29.66 -0.31
CA TYR A 236 -5.12 -30.27 0.84
C TYR A 236 -6.14 -30.71 1.88
N ASP A 237 -6.07 -31.98 2.27
CA ASP A 237 -6.90 -32.56 3.33
C ASP A 237 -6.00 -33.25 4.35
N PRO A 238 -5.89 -32.71 5.58
CA PRO A 238 -5.01 -33.26 6.61
C PRO A 238 -5.42 -34.67 7.07
N ASP A 239 -6.67 -35.09 6.84
CA ASP A 239 -7.18 -36.42 7.21
C ASP A 239 -7.11 -37.44 6.06
N SER A 240 -6.77 -36.99 4.84
CA SER A 240 -6.73 -37.84 3.65
C SER A 240 -5.45 -38.67 3.56
N TRP A 241 -5.61 -39.91 3.08
CA TRP A 241 -4.51 -40.81 2.71
C TRP A 241 -4.19 -40.76 1.21
N GLU A 242 -4.93 -39.95 0.44
CA GLU A 242 -4.64 -39.73 -0.98
C GLU A 242 -3.41 -38.83 -1.13
N TRP A 243 -2.34 -39.36 -1.75
CA TRP A 243 -1.07 -38.64 -1.90
C TRP A 243 -1.21 -37.27 -2.57
N SER A 244 -2.19 -37.09 -3.46
CA SER A 244 -2.46 -35.83 -4.17
C SER A 244 -3.09 -34.74 -3.28
N LYS A 245 -3.60 -35.11 -2.10
CA LYS A 245 -4.22 -34.21 -1.10
C LYS A 245 -3.35 -34.04 0.15
N MET A 246 -2.08 -34.45 0.11
CA MET A 246 -1.16 -34.36 1.24
C MET A 246 -0.10 -33.26 1.05
N GLY A 247 0.26 -32.55 2.12
CA GLY A 247 1.33 -31.54 2.12
C GLY A 247 0.96 -30.18 1.55
N TYR A 248 1.97 -29.40 1.15
CA TYR A 248 1.79 -28.09 0.51
C TYR A 248 1.12 -28.17 -0.87
N GLY A 249 1.18 -29.34 -1.52
CA GLY A 249 0.65 -29.56 -2.87
C GLY A 249 1.24 -28.60 -3.92
N PRO A 250 0.63 -28.48 -5.10
CA PRO A 250 1.11 -27.62 -6.17
C PRO A 250 0.77 -26.13 -6.00
N GLN A 251 0.33 -25.64 -4.83
CA GLN A 251 -0.04 -24.23 -4.61
C GLN A 251 -1.26 -23.80 -5.45
N ALA A 252 -2.31 -24.63 -5.49
CA ALA A 252 -3.56 -24.24 -6.12
C ALA A 252 -4.44 -23.37 -5.21
N ILE A 253 -5.17 -22.45 -5.84
CA ILE A 253 -6.29 -21.70 -5.27
C ILE A 253 -7.54 -21.91 -6.11
N TYR A 254 -8.70 -21.56 -5.53
CA TYR A 254 -9.93 -21.37 -6.28
C TYR A 254 -10.15 -19.90 -6.54
N TYR A 255 -10.56 -19.50 -7.76
CA TYR A 255 -10.87 -18.11 -8.07
C TYR A 255 -12.07 -17.93 -9.00
N MET A 256 -12.62 -16.72 -8.98
CA MET A 256 -13.59 -16.18 -9.93
C MET A 256 -13.08 -14.80 -10.36
N ASP A 257 -13.17 -14.48 -11.64
CA ASP A 257 -12.71 -13.20 -12.22
C ASP A 257 -13.85 -12.38 -12.86
N GLY A 258 -15.09 -12.77 -12.55
CA GLY A 258 -16.32 -12.19 -13.08
C GLY A 258 -16.68 -12.64 -14.50
N SER A 259 -15.77 -13.29 -15.24
CA SER A 259 -16.05 -13.80 -16.60
C SER A 259 -16.97 -15.03 -16.59
N SER A 260 -17.03 -15.75 -15.47
CA SER A 260 -17.92 -16.88 -15.25
C SER A 260 -18.42 -16.93 -13.80
N LYS A 261 -19.51 -17.67 -13.56
CA LYS A 261 -20.06 -17.91 -12.20
C LYS A 261 -19.40 -19.09 -11.48
N ASN A 262 -18.48 -19.79 -12.12
CA ASN A 262 -17.86 -21.01 -11.59
C ASN A 262 -16.52 -20.69 -10.93
N TRP A 263 -16.21 -21.41 -9.85
CA TRP A 263 -14.88 -21.40 -9.26
C TRP A 263 -13.91 -22.18 -10.15
N ASN A 264 -12.84 -21.51 -10.56
CA ASN A 264 -11.76 -22.10 -11.34
C ASN A 264 -10.62 -22.48 -10.40
N ARG A 265 -10.07 -23.68 -10.56
CA ARG A 265 -8.86 -24.12 -9.86
C ARG A 265 -7.64 -23.68 -10.67
N LYS A 266 -6.70 -22.97 -10.05
CA LYS A 266 -5.45 -22.57 -10.71
C LYS A 266 -4.27 -22.69 -9.77
N VAL A 267 -3.20 -23.29 -10.30
CA VAL A 267 -1.88 -23.30 -9.69
C VAL A 267 -1.18 -22.00 -10.07
N LEU A 268 -0.74 -21.24 -9.07
CA LEU A 268 0.05 -20.02 -9.26
C LEU A 268 1.52 -20.38 -9.38
N LYS A 269 2.27 -19.70 -10.26
CA LYS A 269 3.66 -20.08 -10.56
C LYS A 269 4.54 -18.86 -10.76
N SER A 270 5.79 -18.97 -10.32
CA SER A 270 6.82 -17.97 -10.62
C SER A 270 7.28 -17.98 -12.07
N SER A 271 6.94 -19.03 -12.84
CA SER A 271 7.24 -19.11 -14.28
C SER A 271 6.21 -18.38 -15.14
N ASP A 272 5.13 -17.89 -14.55
CA ASP A 272 4.07 -17.17 -15.27
C ASP A 272 4.45 -15.70 -15.58
N THR A 273 5.73 -15.32 -15.39
CA THR A 273 6.27 -13.97 -15.62
C THR A 273 6.18 -13.46 -17.07
N LYS A 274 6.04 -12.14 -17.21
CA LYS A 274 6.02 -11.41 -18.48
C LYS A 274 7.25 -11.72 -19.35
N GLY A 275 7.01 -12.03 -20.64
CA GLY A 275 8.07 -12.28 -21.63
C GLY A 275 8.45 -13.75 -21.83
N VAL A 276 7.89 -14.67 -21.02
CA VAL A 276 8.07 -16.12 -21.20
C VAL A 276 6.99 -16.67 -22.18
N PRO A 277 7.36 -17.46 -23.20
CA PRO A 277 6.38 -18.06 -24.10
C PRO A 277 5.37 -18.94 -23.34
N PHE A 278 4.07 -18.76 -23.63
CA PHE A 278 2.95 -19.46 -22.99
C PHE A 278 2.73 -19.17 -21.49
N ALA A 279 3.50 -18.26 -20.90
CA ALA A 279 3.24 -17.75 -19.56
C ALA A 279 2.06 -16.78 -19.55
N ASN A 280 1.34 -16.74 -18.43
CA ASN A 280 0.29 -15.75 -18.23
C ASN A 280 0.58 -14.92 -16.96
N PRO A 281 1.05 -13.67 -17.12
CA PRO A 281 1.48 -12.81 -16.00
C PRO A 281 0.36 -12.50 -15.01
N ASN A 282 -0.91 -12.71 -15.37
CA ASN A 282 -2.00 -12.58 -14.43
C ASN A 282 -1.97 -13.63 -13.30
N PHE A 283 -1.18 -14.70 -13.43
CA PHE A 283 -1.06 -15.78 -12.44
C PHE A 283 0.36 -15.93 -11.88
N GLU A 284 1.21 -14.92 -12.09
CA GLU A 284 2.53 -14.85 -11.49
C GLU A 284 2.44 -14.78 -9.97
N ALA A 285 3.25 -15.59 -9.28
CA ALA A 285 3.36 -15.62 -7.83
C ALA A 285 4.73 -16.10 -7.38
N ALA A 286 5.05 -15.94 -6.09
CA ALA A 286 6.27 -16.48 -5.51
C ALA A 286 6.36 -18.02 -5.63
N PRO A 287 7.58 -18.59 -5.83
CA PRO A 287 7.76 -20.03 -5.90
C PRO A 287 7.31 -20.75 -4.62
N SER A 288 6.77 -21.97 -4.78
CA SER A 288 6.46 -22.85 -3.66
C SER A 288 7.72 -23.16 -2.85
N GLY A 289 7.73 -22.77 -1.58
CA GLY A 289 8.82 -23.04 -0.63
C GLY A 289 9.54 -21.81 -0.08
N THR A 290 9.28 -20.61 -0.60
CA THR A 290 9.83 -19.36 -0.07
C THR A 290 8.73 -18.46 0.49
N SER A 291 8.96 -17.80 1.63
CA SER A 291 7.99 -16.87 2.24
C SER A 291 8.15 -15.44 1.69
N TYR A 292 8.12 -15.28 0.38
CA TYR A 292 8.49 -14.02 -0.26
C TYR A 292 7.65 -12.80 0.22
N LEU A 293 8.30 -11.64 0.39
CA LEU A 293 7.63 -10.38 0.73
C LEU A 293 6.92 -9.71 -0.45
N GLY A 294 5.91 -8.89 -0.15
CA GLY A 294 4.94 -8.44 -1.14
C GLY A 294 3.73 -9.37 -1.14
N HIS A 295 3.23 -9.74 -2.32
CA HIS A 295 1.98 -10.50 -2.44
C HIS A 295 2.03 -11.98 -1.97
N GLY A 296 3.14 -12.40 -1.33
CA GLY A 296 3.33 -13.76 -0.85
C GLY A 296 3.11 -14.81 -1.94
N TRP A 297 2.54 -15.95 -1.55
CA TRP A 297 2.18 -17.01 -2.49
C TRP A 297 0.94 -16.71 -3.33
N LEU A 298 0.21 -15.63 -3.03
CA LEU A 298 -1.03 -15.28 -3.72
C LEU A 298 -0.79 -14.43 -4.97
N GLY A 299 0.41 -13.87 -5.16
CA GLY A 299 0.73 -13.06 -6.34
C GLY A 299 -0.27 -11.92 -6.51
N HIS A 300 -0.61 -11.55 -7.73
CA HIS A 300 -1.47 -10.38 -7.99
C HIS A 300 -2.96 -10.52 -7.59
N PHE A 301 -3.39 -11.66 -7.03
CA PHE A 301 -4.81 -11.88 -6.72
C PHE A 301 -5.43 -10.88 -5.75
N PRO A 302 -4.75 -10.46 -4.67
CA PRO A 302 -5.26 -9.40 -3.80
C PRO A 302 -5.46 -8.06 -4.54
N ASP A 303 -4.78 -7.85 -5.67
CA ASP A 303 -4.78 -6.60 -6.43
C ASP A 303 -5.87 -6.51 -7.50
N TYR A 304 -6.51 -7.64 -7.82
CA TYR A 304 -7.61 -7.67 -8.77
C TYR A 304 -8.93 -7.32 -8.09
N SER A 305 -9.37 -6.07 -8.28
CA SER A 305 -10.62 -5.51 -7.75
C SER A 305 -11.85 -6.39 -8.01
N PHE A 306 -11.94 -7.00 -9.20
CA PHE A 306 -13.06 -7.84 -9.64
C PHE A 306 -12.98 -9.31 -9.16
N ALA A 307 -11.83 -9.75 -8.64
CA ALA A 307 -11.60 -11.16 -8.37
C ALA A 307 -12.14 -11.59 -7.00
N LYS A 308 -12.64 -12.83 -6.95
CA LYS A 308 -12.89 -13.54 -5.69
C LYS A 308 -11.98 -14.75 -5.65
N PHE A 309 -11.38 -15.05 -4.51
CA PHE A 309 -10.51 -16.21 -4.38
C PHE A 309 -10.66 -16.91 -3.04
N ARG A 310 -10.32 -18.19 -3.02
CA ARG A 310 -10.32 -19.01 -1.83
C ARG A 310 -9.02 -19.79 -1.71
N TYR A 311 -8.47 -19.80 -0.51
CA TYR A 311 -7.18 -20.41 -0.20
C TYR A 311 -7.13 -20.87 1.27
N LYS A 312 -6.13 -21.66 1.62
CA LYS A 312 -5.95 -22.23 2.97
C LYS A 312 -4.68 -21.68 3.62
N PRO A 313 -4.69 -20.50 4.24
CA PRO A 313 -3.48 -19.91 4.81
C PRO A 313 -2.81 -20.86 5.81
N CYS A 314 -1.48 -20.89 5.83
CA CYS A 314 -0.75 -21.92 6.59
C CYS A 314 -0.97 -21.83 8.11
N TRP A 315 -1.28 -20.63 8.59
CA TRP A 315 -1.48 -20.28 10.00
C TRP A 315 -2.90 -20.60 10.49
N SER A 316 -3.84 -20.78 9.56
CA SER A 316 -5.23 -21.15 9.85
C SER A 316 -5.38 -22.67 9.92
N ASN A 317 -6.49 -23.12 10.51
CA ASN A 317 -6.91 -24.51 10.42
C ASN A 317 -7.01 -24.92 8.93
N PRO A 318 -6.25 -25.92 8.46
CA PRO A 318 -6.20 -26.30 7.05
C PRO A 318 -7.48 -26.98 6.54
N LYS A 319 -8.40 -27.35 7.44
CA LYS A 319 -9.74 -27.83 7.06
C LYS A 319 -10.65 -26.68 6.62
N GLN A 320 -10.30 -25.45 6.95
CA GLN A 320 -11.08 -24.26 6.62
C GLN A 320 -10.41 -23.48 5.51
N MET A 321 -11.22 -23.08 4.53
CA MET A 321 -10.79 -22.21 3.44
C MET A 321 -11.20 -20.78 3.78
N VAL A 322 -10.28 -19.84 3.59
CA VAL A 322 -10.58 -18.41 3.66
C VAL A 322 -11.08 -17.98 2.29
N GLU A 323 -12.22 -17.30 2.26
CA GLU A 323 -12.74 -16.63 1.07
C GLU A 323 -12.43 -15.14 1.13
N ARG A 324 -11.95 -14.61 0.00
CA ARG A 324 -11.72 -13.18 -0.24
C ARG A 324 -12.64 -12.73 -1.37
N ASP A 325 -13.41 -11.69 -1.08
CA ASP A 325 -14.36 -11.06 -2.00
C ASP A 325 -13.84 -9.65 -2.33
N ASN A 326 -12.79 -9.54 -3.16
CA ASN A 326 -12.12 -8.27 -3.42
C ASN A 326 -13.09 -7.15 -3.82
N PRO A 327 -14.16 -7.38 -4.60
CA PRO A 327 -15.11 -6.31 -4.91
C PRO A 327 -15.65 -5.58 -3.67
N LYS A 328 -16.01 -6.32 -2.62
CA LYS A 328 -16.49 -5.72 -1.37
C LYS A 328 -15.41 -5.00 -0.59
N GLU A 329 -14.20 -5.54 -0.61
CA GLU A 329 -13.05 -4.97 0.09
C GLU A 329 -12.60 -3.67 -0.59
N TYR A 330 -12.60 -3.63 -1.92
CA TYR A 330 -12.30 -2.45 -2.73
C TYR A 330 -13.37 -1.38 -2.60
N GLU A 331 -14.64 -1.76 -2.53
CA GLU A 331 -15.72 -0.81 -2.23
C GLU A 331 -15.57 -0.21 -0.82
N SER A 332 -15.20 -1.03 0.15
CA SER A 332 -14.93 -0.58 1.53
C SER A 332 -13.73 0.37 1.57
N ALA A 333 -12.66 0.07 0.83
CA ALA A 333 -11.51 0.95 0.66
C ALA A 333 -11.94 2.29 0.02
N TRP A 334 -12.69 2.24 -1.07
CA TRP A 334 -13.19 3.44 -1.74
C TRP A 334 -14.01 4.32 -0.78
N LEU A 335 -14.92 3.71 -0.01
CA LEU A 335 -15.74 4.45 0.95
C LEU A 335 -14.91 5.05 2.09
N GLU A 336 -13.94 4.31 2.64
CA GLU A 336 -13.07 4.82 3.69
C GLU A 336 -12.21 5.99 3.21
N LEU A 337 -11.68 5.90 1.98
CA LEU A 337 -10.95 7.00 1.34
C LEU A 337 -11.85 8.22 1.11
N THR A 338 -13.06 8.03 0.55
CA THR A 338 -14.02 9.13 0.39
C THR A 338 -14.40 9.76 1.72
N SER A 339 -14.51 8.96 2.79
CA SER A 339 -14.73 9.46 4.15
C SER A 339 -13.56 10.31 4.65
N LEU A 340 -12.32 9.84 4.49
CA LEU A 340 -11.12 10.61 4.82
C LEU A 340 -11.10 11.94 4.06
N PHE A 341 -11.27 11.91 2.74
CA PHE A 341 -11.21 13.10 1.90
C PHE A 341 -12.33 14.10 2.23
N CYS A 342 -13.55 13.63 2.50
CA CYS A 342 -14.67 14.46 2.92
C CYS A 342 -14.39 15.16 4.26
N GLN A 343 -13.83 14.44 5.23
CA GLN A 343 -13.46 15.00 6.53
C GLN A 343 -12.42 16.10 6.39
N VAL A 344 -11.38 15.86 5.60
CA VAL A 344 -10.33 16.84 5.34
C VAL A 344 -10.88 18.07 4.63
N LYS A 345 -11.70 17.86 3.59
CA LYS A 345 -12.15 18.97 2.74
C LYS A 345 -13.24 19.81 3.39
N THR A 346 -14.10 19.21 4.21
CA THR A 346 -15.31 19.86 4.73
C THR A 346 -15.33 20.04 6.24
N GLY A 347 -14.41 19.41 6.98
CA GLY A 347 -14.42 19.35 8.44
C GLY A 347 -15.54 18.50 9.03
N ARG A 348 -16.31 17.77 8.20
CA ARG A 348 -17.49 16.99 8.62
C ARG A 348 -17.32 15.51 8.26
N LYS A 349 -17.98 14.64 9.03
CA LYS A 349 -18.10 13.21 8.69
C LYS A 349 -18.93 13.03 7.43
N LEU A 350 -18.55 12.08 6.59
CA LEU A 350 -19.28 11.75 5.36
C LEU A 350 -20.69 11.24 5.70
N GLN A 351 -21.69 11.78 5.00
CA GLN A 351 -23.07 11.29 5.03
C GLN A 351 -23.31 10.45 3.77
N LEU A 352 -23.99 9.32 3.91
CA LEU A 352 -24.35 8.43 2.80
C LEU A 352 -25.66 8.90 2.16
N ASP A 353 -25.64 10.14 1.66
CA ASP A 353 -26.74 10.73 0.89
C ASP A 353 -26.89 10.08 -0.50
N ASP A 354 -27.91 10.48 -1.25
CA ASP A 354 -28.20 9.90 -2.56
C ASP A 354 -27.08 10.14 -3.57
N ARG A 355 -26.34 11.26 -3.46
CA ARG A 355 -25.19 11.56 -4.31
C ARG A 355 -24.06 10.56 -4.04
N ILE A 356 -23.68 10.38 -2.78
CA ILE A 356 -22.61 9.43 -2.41
C ILE A 356 -22.99 8.00 -2.76
N LYS A 357 -24.26 7.60 -2.58
CA LYS A 357 -24.76 6.28 -2.99
C LYS A 357 -24.68 6.07 -4.50
N ASP A 358 -25.00 7.08 -5.30
CA ASP A 358 -24.85 7.02 -6.77
C ASP A 358 -23.39 6.88 -7.18
N GLU A 359 -22.49 7.68 -6.61
CA GLU A 359 -21.05 7.58 -6.89
C GLU A 359 -20.45 6.24 -6.43
N MET A 360 -20.89 5.71 -5.29
CA MET A 360 -20.49 4.38 -4.82
C MET A 360 -20.99 3.28 -5.76
N SER A 361 -22.19 3.43 -6.34
CA SER A 361 -22.71 2.51 -7.36
C SER A 361 -21.85 2.53 -8.64
N LYS A 362 -21.39 3.71 -9.07
CA LYS A 362 -20.47 3.84 -10.21
C LYS A 362 -19.11 3.23 -9.90
N ALA A 363 -18.54 3.52 -8.72
CA ALA A 363 -17.29 2.91 -8.26
C ALA A 363 -17.39 1.38 -8.25
N ARG A 364 -18.50 0.83 -7.74
CA ARG A 364 -18.78 -0.61 -7.76
C ARG A 364 -18.79 -1.17 -9.18
N GLN A 365 -19.40 -0.47 -10.15
CA GLN A 365 -19.38 -0.90 -11.56
C GLN A 365 -17.96 -0.98 -12.15
N ALA A 366 -17.06 -0.07 -11.75
CA ALA A 366 -15.66 -0.13 -12.17
C ALA A 366 -14.91 -1.29 -11.49
N ILE A 367 -15.11 -1.45 -10.18
CA ILE A 367 -14.49 -2.49 -9.34
C ILE A 367 -14.92 -3.90 -9.77
N GLU A 368 -16.20 -4.11 -10.07
CA GLU A 368 -16.77 -5.41 -10.44
C GLU A 368 -16.62 -5.73 -11.94
N ALA A 369 -16.01 -4.83 -12.72
CA ALA A 369 -15.87 -5.03 -14.16
C ALA A 369 -15.07 -6.31 -14.46
N PRO A 370 -15.67 -7.31 -15.12
CA PRO A 370 -15.06 -8.62 -15.26
C PRO A 370 -13.84 -8.56 -16.17
N CYS A 371 -12.83 -9.36 -15.85
CA CYS A 371 -11.66 -9.56 -16.69
C CYS A 371 -11.33 -11.05 -16.75
N ASP A 372 -11.38 -11.65 -17.94
CA ASP A 372 -10.98 -13.03 -18.13
C ASP A 372 -9.46 -13.14 -17.99
N LEU A 373 -8.99 -13.56 -16.81
CA LEU A 373 -7.57 -13.60 -16.47
C LEU A 373 -6.79 -14.61 -17.32
N THR A 374 -7.48 -15.53 -18.01
CA THR A 374 -6.84 -16.52 -18.90
C THR A 374 -6.36 -15.90 -20.22
N LYS A 375 -6.86 -14.70 -20.56
CA LYS A 375 -6.46 -13.96 -21.76
C LYS A 375 -5.22 -13.11 -21.50
N GLY A 376 -4.61 -12.64 -22.58
CA GLY A 376 -3.38 -11.83 -22.53
C GLY A 376 -3.57 -10.37 -22.10
N THR A 377 -4.80 -9.90 -21.88
CA THR A 377 -5.05 -8.56 -21.32
C THR A 377 -4.74 -8.58 -19.82
N SER A 378 -3.97 -7.61 -19.34
CA SER A 378 -3.66 -7.50 -17.91
C SER A 378 -4.91 -7.12 -17.13
N GLY A 379 -5.07 -7.70 -15.92
CA GLY A 379 -6.19 -7.36 -15.03
C GLY A 379 -6.27 -5.86 -14.73
N ARG A 380 -5.12 -5.23 -14.47
CA ARG A 380 -4.99 -3.78 -14.24
C ARG A 380 -5.46 -2.94 -15.42
N LYS A 381 -5.15 -3.32 -16.67
CA LYS A 381 -5.59 -2.57 -17.87
C LYS A 381 -7.10 -2.64 -18.05
N SER A 382 -7.71 -3.80 -17.80
CA SER A 382 -9.16 -3.94 -17.82
C SER A 382 -9.83 -3.03 -16.79
N SER A 383 -9.28 -3.01 -15.57
CA SER A 383 -9.80 -2.18 -14.47
C SER A 383 -9.60 -0.67 -14.72
N GLU A 384 -8.45 -0.25 -15.26
CA GLU A 384 -8.22 1.14 -15.70
C GLU A 384 -9.33 1.60 -16.66
N LEU A 385 -9.61 0.80 -17.68
CA LEU A 385 -10.65 1.12 -18.66
C LEU A 385 -12.03 1.21 -18.01
N ALA A 386 -12.29 0.42 -16.96
CA ALA A 386 -13.53 0.47 -16.20
C ALA A 386 -13.67 1.76 -15.40
N TRP A 387 -12.62 2.18 -14.69
CA TRP A 387 -12.59 3.47 -14.01
C TRP A 387 -12.78 4.62 -14.99
N LYS A 388 -12.05 4.65 -16.11
CA LYS A 388 -12.17 5.72 -17.11
C LYS A 388 -13.59 5.89 -17.68
N ARG A 389 -14.40 4.83 -17.70
CA ARG A 389 -15.80 4.91 -18.17
C ARG A 389 -16.73 5.64 -17.20
N ILE A 390 -16.44 5.60 -15.90
CA ILE A 390 -17.31 6.22 -14.89
C ILE A 390 -16.90 7.66 -14.53
N LEU A 391 -15.66 8.06 -14.85
CA LEU A 391 -15.15 9.39 -14.56
C LEU A 391 -15.87 10.46 -15.41
N THR A 392 -16.62 11.33 -14.74
CA THR A 392 -17.23 12.51 -15.36
C THR A 392 -16.20 13.58 -15.68
N GLU A 393 -15.16 13.69 -14.86
CA GLU A 393 -14.03 14.60 -15.04
C GLU A 393 -12.72 13.82 -15.00
N LYS A 394 -11.93 13.93 -16.06
CA LYS A 394 -10.66 13.20 -16.20
C LYS A 394 -9.53 13.87 -15.40
N PRO A 395 -8.59 13.09 -14.85
CA PRO A 395 -7.38 13.62 -14.21
C PRO A 395 -6.62 14.59 -15.11
N SER A 396 -5.89 15.52 -14.51
CA SER A 396 -5.04 16.47 -15.27
C SER A 396 -3.86 15.78 -15.96
N SER A 397 -3.53 14.57 -15.51
CA SER A 397 -2.55 13.69 -16.14
C SER A 397 -3.07 12.25 -16.08
N GLU A 398 -3.37 11.65 -17.23
CA GLU A 398 -3.73 10.23 -17.31
C GLU A 398 -2.44 9.38 -17.32
N ILE A 399 -2.46 8.23 -16.65
CA ILE A 399 -1.32 7.28 -16.63
C ILE A 399 -1.68 6.02 -17.41
N ASN A 400 -0.69 5.36 -17.99
CA ASN A 400 -0.82 4.01 -18.52
C ASN A 400 -0.40 2.98 -17.45
N VAL A 401 -1.37 2.26 -16.91
CA VAL A 401 -1.15 1.30 -15.81
C VAL A 401 -0.28 0.09 -16.19
N ASP A 402 0.00 -0.13 -17.48
CA ASP A 402 0.91 -1.19 -17.93
C ASP A 402 2.39 -0.76 -17.97
N LEU A 403 2.68 0.53 -17.70
CA LEU A 403 4.03 1.06 -17.55
C LEU A 403 4.38 1.21 -16.06
N GLU A 404 5.52 0.67 -15.65
CA GLU A 404 5.97 0.61 -14.26
C GLU A 404 7.34 1.28 -14.10
N PRO A 405 7.40 2.59 -13.76
CA PRO A 405 6.30 3.55 -13.74
C PRO A 405 5.99 4.17 -15.11
N ASP A 406 4.76 4.62 -15.30
CA ASP A 406 4.45 5.63 -16.33
C ASP A 406 5.11 6.98 -15.96
N THR A 407 5.71 7.68 -16.92
CA THR A 407 6.37 8.97 -16.68
C THR A 407 5.40 10.05 -16.17
N HIS A 408 4.10 9.95 -16.48
CA HIS A 408 3.06 10.84 -15.98
C HIS A 408 2.72 10.59 -14.51
N ALA A 409 3.02 9.40 -13.99
CA ALA A 409 2.83 9.03 -12.59
C ALA A 409 3.98 9.50 -11.68
N VAL A 410 5.14 9.85 -12.25
CA VAL A 410 6.31 10.30 -11.49
C VAL A 410 6.07 11.69 -10.91
N LEU A 411 6.54 11.90 -9.67
CA LEU A 411 6.55 13.22 -9.04
C LEU A 411 7.78 14.01 -9.48
N ASP A 412 7.55 15.24 -9.93
CA ASP A 412 8.61 16.10 -10.44
C ASP A 412 9.57 16.52 -9.32
N GLY A 413 10.85 16.70 -9.67
CA GLY A 413 11.85 17.21 -8.73
C GLY A 413 13.26 16.70 -8.92
N MET A 414 13.43 15.60 -9.66
CA MET A 414 14.76 15.09 -10.00
C MET A 414 15.42 15.99 -11.05
N VAL A 415 16.47 16.72 -10.67
CA VAL A 415 17.18 17.66 -11.54
C VAL A 415 18.30 16.96 -12.32
N GLN A 416 19.04 16.08 -11.65
CA GLN A 416 20.10 15.29 -12.26
C GLN A 416 20.30 13.98 -11.51
N ILE A 417 20.28 12.87 -12.25
CA ILE A 417 20.57 11.53 -11.73
C ILE A 417 22.06 11.23 -11.94
N SER A 418 22.68 10.60 -10.95
CA SER A 418 24.04 10.08 -11.06
C SER A 418 24.12 8.96 -12.09
N THR A 419 25.26 8.84 -12.79
CA THR A 419 25.52 7.70 -13.69
C THR A 419 26.00 6.44 -12.96
N GLU A 420 26.24 6.53 -11.64
CA GLU A 420 26.62 5.39 -10.81
C GLU A 420 25.46 4.41 -10.66
N ILE A 421 25.71 3.13 -10.91
CA ILE A 421 24.68 2.06 -10.95
C ILE A 421 24.32 1.55 -9.53
N HIS A 422 24.93 2.13 -8.49
CA HIS A 422 24.75 1.74 -7.08
C HIS A 422 24.54 2.96 -6.18
N ARG A 423 24.08 2.72 -4.94
CA ARG A 423 23.71 3.74 -3.93
C ARG A 423 24.75 4.81 -3.61
N PHE A 424 25.99 4.67 -4.08
CA PHE A 424 27.08 5.61 -3.84
C PHE A 424 27.10 6.82 -4.79
N GLY A 425 26.18 6.88 -5.77
CA GLY A 425 25.98 8.07 -6.61
C GLY A 425 25.36 9.25 -5.86
N THR A 426 25.50 10.45 -6.42
CA THR A 426 24.79 11.66 -5.92
C THR A 426 23.75 12.13 -6.94
N ASN A 427 22.48 12.09 -6.55
CA ASN A 427 21.38 12.70 -7.27
C ASN A 427 21.15 14.14 -6.79
N TYR A 428 20.70 15.01 -7.69
CA TYR A 428 20.36 16.39 -7.39
C TYR A 428 18.84 16.55 -7.46
N VAL A 429 18.24 16.98 -6.37
CA VAL A 429 16.78 17.09 -6.23
C VAL A 429 16.42 18.52 -5.84
N ASN A 430 15.45 19.10 -6.54
CA ASN A 430 14.99 20.44 -6.22
C ASN A 430 14.26 20.44 -4.88
N ILE A 431 14.65 21.34 -3.98
CA ILE A 431 14.18 21.37 -2.59
C ILE A 431 12.69 21.77 -2.44
N GLN A 432 12.09 22.45 -3.42
CA GLN A 432 10.67 22.86 -3.39
C GLN A 432 9.75 21.92 -4.18
N SER A 433 10.31 20.84 -4.72
CA SER A 433 9.61 19.92 -5.63
C SER A 433 8.66 18.95 -4.94
N ASP A 434 7.73 18.40 -5.71
CA ASP A 434 6.79 17.37 -5.23
C ASP A 434 7.52 16.10 -4.81
N LEU A 435 8.62 15.73 -5.49
CA LEU A 435 9.46 14.60 -5.10
C LEU A 435 10.03 14.77 -3.70
N TYR A 436 10.52 15.98 -3.35
CA TYR A 436 11.07 16.20 -2.02
C TYR A 436 9.98 16.28 -0.94
N LEU A 437 8.84 16.91 -1.25
CA LEU A 437 7.68 16.90 -0.34
C LEU A 437 7.16 15.48 -0.10
N PHE A 438 7.18 14.61 -1.12
CA PHE A 438 6.87 13.20 -1.00
C PHE A 438 7.86 12.46 -0.11
N GLN A 439 9.17 12.71 -0.27
CA GLN A 439 10.19 12.15 0.60
C GLN A 439 9.97 12.53 2.07
N ILE A 440 9.56 13.77 2.36
CA ILE A 440 9.18 14.20 3.72
C ILE A 440 7.91 13.46 4.20
N ALA A 441 6.89 13.35 3.35
CA ALA A 441 5.63 12.70 3.70
C ALA A 441 5.79 11.19 3.95
N ALA A 442 6.61 10.51 3.14
CA ALA A 442 6.94 9.11 3.30
C ALA A 442 7.70 8.87 4.62
N ASP A 443 8.74 9.66 4.90
CA ASP A 443 9.49 9.52 6.17
C ASP A 443 8.61 9.85 7.38
N TYR A 444 7.72 10.85 7.29
CA TYR A 444 6.73 11.13 8.33
C TYR A 444 5.79 9.93 8.56
N HIS A 445 5.28 9.35 7.48
CA HIS A 445 4.43 8.16 7.55
C HIS A 445 5.14 7.01 8.25
N PHE A 446 6.37 6.71 7.83
CA PHE A 446 7.18 5.64 8.41
C PHE A 446 7.42 5.86 9.91
N GLN A 447 7.83 7.07 10.32
CA GLN A 447 8.08 7.38 11.73
C GLN A 447 6.81 7.24 12.57
N PHE A 448 5.64 7.64 12.03
CA PHE A 448 4.36 7.44 12.68
C PHE A 448 4.05 5.95 12.92
N VAL A 449 4.18 5.11 11.89
CA VAL A 449 3.93 3.66 12.02
C VAL A 449 4.92 3.04 13.00
N LYS A 450 6.22 3.31 12.83
CA LYS A 450 7.30 2.82 13.69
C LYS A 450 7.07 3.18 15.15
N HIS A 451 6.77 4.45 15.43
CA HIS A 451 6.49 4.90 16.80
C HIS A 451 5.27 4.17 17.37
N TYR A 452 4.17 4.09 16.62
CA TYR A 452 2.96 3.44 17.09
C TYR A 452 3.18 1.96 17.47
N VAL A 453 3.83 1.18 16.58
CA VAL A 453 4.03 -0.26 16.84
C VAL A 453 5.01 -0.51 17.98
N GLN A 454 6.00 0.36 18.17
CA GLN A 454 6.95 0.27 19.27
C GLN A 454 6.33 0.68 20.60
N ALA A 455 5.60 1.80 20.64
CA ALA A 455 4.97 2.32 21.85
C ALA A 455 3.90 1.37 22.44
N ASN A 456 3.33 0.51 21.60
CA ASN A 456 2.29 -0.45 21.97
C ASN A 456 2.79 -1.91 22.08
N ASP A 457 4.11 -2.15 22.07
CA ASP A 457 4.72 -3.49 22.15
C ASP A 457 4.11 -4.50 21.14
N ILE A 458 3.91 -4.00 19.91
CA ILE A 458 3.42 -4.79 18.78
C ILE A 458 4.62 -5.42 18.06
N TYR A 459 5.58 -4.58 17.67
CA TYR A 459 6.79 -5.01 16.96
C TYR A 459 7.89 -3.94 17.02
N HIS A 460 9.15 -4.39 16.95
CA HIS A 460 10.31 -3.52 16.84
C HIS A 460 11.01 -3.78 15.51
N PHE A 461 10.97 -2.82 14.58
CA PHE A 461 11.70 -2.95 13.32
C PHE A 461 13.20 -3.13 13.55
N THR A 462 13.78 -4.11 12.87
CA THR A 462 15.16 -4.54 13.09
C THR A 462 16.05 -4.33 11.88
N SER A 463 15.47 -4.09 10.71
CA SER A 463 16.23 -4.02 9.46
C SER A 463 17.14 -2.78 9.35
N SER A 464 18.09 -2.81 8.41
CA SER A 464 19.07 -1.72 8.26
C SER A 464 18.40 -0.41 7.82
N TRP A 465 17.44 -0.51 6.90
CA TRP A 465 16.68 0.62 6.37
C TRP A 465 15.86 1.31 7.45
N SER A 466 15.20 0.53 8.33
CA SER A 466 14.33 1.07 9.37
C SER A 466 15.08 1.80 10.50
N ARG A 467 16.39 1.53 10.63
CA ARG A 467 17.30 2.20 11.57
C ARG A 467 18.00 3.43 11.00
N GLN A 468 18.03 3.58 9.68
CA GLN A 468 18.65 4.75 9.05
C GLN A 468 17.83 6.00 9.29
N ARG A 469 18.53 7.12 9.55
CA ARG A 469 17.94 8.45 9.50
C ARG A 469 17.81 8.89 8.04
N SER A 470 16.63 9.37 7.68
CA SER A 470 16.33 9.85 6.32
C SER A 470 16.26 11.38 6.30
N THR A 471 15.07 11.99 6.18
CA THR A 471 14.95 13.46 6.11
C THR A 471 14.51 14.09 7.41
N LEU A 472 13.67 13.43 8.21
CA LEU A 472 13.15 14.02 9.45
C LEU A 472 14.13 13.84 10.62
N SER A 473 14.09 14.81 11.53
CA SER A 473 14.70 14.73 12.86
C SER A 473 13.95 13.77 13.77
N ASP A 474 14.65 13.12 14.71
CA ASP A 474 14.04 12.24 15.72
C ASP A 474 13.01 12.97 16.59
N ALA A 475 13.11 14.31 16.69
CA ALA A 475 12.12 15.15 17.38
C ALA A 475 10.70 15.08 16.77
N ILE A 476 10.52 14.46 15.59
CA ILE A 476 9.21 14.23 14.99
C ILE A 476 8.29 13.39 15.87
N VAL A 477 8.84 12.51 16.71
CA VAL A 477 8.04 11.64 17.59
C VAL A 477 7.21 12.43 18.59
N ASN A 478 7.63 13.65 18.94
CA ASN A 478 6.89 14.57 19.81
C ASN A 478 5.58 15.08 19.18
N LEU A 479 5.31 14.78 17.91
CA LEU A 479 4.03 15.06 17.26
C LEU A 479 3.04 13.90 17.36
N PHE A 480 3.50 12.71 17.76
CA PHE A 480 2.67 11.50 17.85
C PHE A 480 2.09 11.26 19.25
N GLU A 481 2.81 11.75 20.27
CA GLU A 481 2.37 11.92 21.65
C GLU A 481 1.26 12.99 21.74
#